data_AF-H2Y097-F1
#
_entry.id   AF-H2Y097-F1
#
_cell.length_a   1.000
_cell.length_b   1.000
_cell.length_c   1.000
_cell.angle_alpha   90.00
_cell.angle_beta   90.00
_cell.angle_gamma   90.00
#
_symmetry.space_group_name_H-M   'P 1'
#
loop_
_entity.id
_entity.type
_entity.pdbx_description
1 polymer ?
#
loop_
_entity_poly.entity_id
_entity_poly.type
_entity_poly.pdbx_seq_one_letter_code
_entity_poly.pdbx_strand_id
1 'polypeptide(L)'
;MGAADWEFFVIGDQYFLAVANNAVFTTDQSQTTTMSVIYELNIRDQRFYEYQRIQTHGVNDIEYFSIGNQHFIIAANTKPPVGSREVTSVIYRWMGLEKFVRAHELSVGSCTDFDYVQINDEHFLAAANPRGTRSKFYKIVTY
;
A
#
# COMPACT_ATOMS: atom_id res chain seq x y z
N MET A 1 -7.25 0.21 -16.39
CA MET A 1 -6.54 -0.02 -15.12
C MET A 1 -6.72 -1.48 -14.76
N GLY A 2 -5.66 -2.17 -14.34
CA GLY A 2 -5.75 -3.50 -13.76
C GLY A 2 -5.69 -3.40 -12.24
N ALA A 3 -6.84 -3.55 -11.56
CA ALA A 3 -6.84 -3.72 -10.11
C ALA A 3 -6.25 -5.09 -9.79
N ALA A 4 -5.20 -5.12 -8.97
CA ALA A 4 -4.53 -6.34 -8.53
C ALA A 4 -5.05 -6.82 -7.18
N ASP A 5 -5.39 -5.87 -6.30
CA ASP A 5 -5.82 -6.16 -4.94
C ASP A 5 -6.70 -5.04 -4.37
N TRP A 6 -7.50 -5.38 -3.35
CA TRP A 6 -8.43 -4.51 -2.64
C TRP A 6 -8.31 -4.75 -1.13
N GLU A 7 -8.00 -3.71 -0.38
CA GLU A 7 -7.82 -3.79 1.07
C GLU A 7 -8.83 -2.92 1.82
N PHE A 8 -9.59 -3.53 2.73
CA PHE A 8 -10.61 -2.86 3.52
C PHE A 8 -10.11 -2.63 4.95
N PHE A 9 -10.26 -1.40 5.44
CA PHE A 9 -9.85 -1.07 6.80
C PHE A 9 -10.71 0.02 7.43
N VAL A 10 -10.61 0.14 8.75
CA VAL A 10 -11.41 1.08 9.55
C VAL A 10 -10.49 1.90 10.45
N ILE A 11 -10.70 3.22 10.49
CA ILE A 11 -10.00 4.15 11.37
C ILE A 11 -11.04 4.96 12.14
N GLY A 12 -11.21 4.65 13.43
CA GLY A 12 -12.31 5.18 14.22
C GLY A 12 -13.66 4.76 13.63
N ASP A 13 -14.50 5.74 13.29
CA ASP A 13 -15.82 5.50 12.66
C ASP A 13 -15.81 5.65 11.12
N GLN A 14 -14.64 5.76 10.51
CA GLN A 14 -14.47 5.89 9.06
C GLN A 14 -14.06 4.55 8.44
N TYR A 15 -14.70 4.18 7.34
CA TYR A 15 -14.53 2.91 6.66
C TYR A 15 -13.92 3.15 5.28
N PHE A 16 -12.80 2.49 4.99
CA PHE A 16 -12.01 2.72 3.80
C PHE A 16 -11.83 1.46 2.97
N LEU A 17 -11.61 1.66 1.68
CA LEU A 17 -11.28 0.61 0.72
C LEU A 17 -10.17 1.11 -0.20
N ALA A 18 -8.97 0.57 -0.06
CA ALA A 18 -7.85 0.84 -0.95
C ALA A 18 -7.86 -0.13 -2.14
N VAL A 19 -7.55 0.37 -3.32
CA VAL A 19 -7.47 -0.42 -4.55
C VAL A 19 -6.08 -0.29 -5.14
N ALA A 20 -5.36 -1.41 -5.18
CA ALA A 20 -4.03 -1.52 -5.79
C ALA A 20 -4.16 -1.57 -7.31
N ASN A 21 -3.86 -0.46 -7.98
CA ASN A 21 -3.92 -0.39 -9.44
C ASN A 21 -2.56 -0.68 -10.06
N ASN A 22 -2.36 -1.88 -10.59
CA ASN A 22 -1.07 -2.35 -11.09
C ASN A 22 -0.59 -1.62 -12.36
N ALA A 23 -1.47 -1.50 -13.37
CA ALA A 23 -1.09 -0.93 -14.65
C ALA A 23 -2.28 -0.31 -15.39
N VAL A 24 -1.98 0.65 -16.27
CA VAL A 24 -2.86 1.06 -17.37
C VAL A 24 -2.46 0.26 -18.60
N PHE A 25 -3.38 -0.57 -19.10
CA PHE A 25 -3.21 -1.29 -20.35
C PHE A 25 -3.89 -0.53 -21.49
N THR A 26 -3.13 -0.22 -22.53
CA THR A 26 -3.65 0.20 -23.84
C THR A 26 -3.35 -0.91 -24.86
N THR A 27 -3.90 -0.80 -26.07
CA THR A 27 -3.66 -1.77 -27.16
C THR A 27 -2.18 -1.99 -27.44
N ASP A 28 -1.35 -0.97 -27.25
CA ASP A 28 0.05 -0.98 -27.70
C ASP A 28 1.06 -0.93 -26.54
N GLN A 29 0.64 -0.58 -25.31
CA GLN A 29 1.55 -0.33 -24.19
C GLN A 29 0.91 -0.64 -22.83
N SER A 30 1.76 -1.02 -21.87
CA SER A 30 1.40 -1.09 -20.44
C SER A 30 2.20 -0.05 -19.65
N GLN A 31 1.53 0.89 -18.98
CA GLN A 31 2.17 1.83 -18.05
C GLN A 31 1.97 1.36 -16.61
N THR A 32 3.08 1.20 -15.88
CA THR A 32 3.06 0.69 -14.49
C THR A 32 3.17 1.78 -13.45
N THR A 33 3.56 3.01 -13.83
CA THR A 33 3.33 4.18 -12.97
C THR A 33 1.85 4.52 -13.03
N THR A 34 1.17 4.35 -11.89
CA THR A 34 -0.29 4.42 -11.79
C THR A 34 -0.70 5.19 -10.53
N MET A 35 -2.00 5.43 -10.40
CA MET A 35 -2.61 5.92 -9.16
C MET A 35 -3.44 4.80 -8.54
N SER A 36 -3.06 4.38 -7.34
CA SER A 36 -3.94 3.59 -6.47
C SER A 36 -4.90 4.52 -5.76
N VAL A 37 -6.12 4.04 -5.53
CA VAL A 37 -7.22 4.88 -5.04
C VAL A 37 -7.68 4.35 -3.69
N ILE A 38 -7.80 5.25 -2.73
CA ILE A 38 -8.41 5.00 -1.44
C ILE A 38 -9.81 5.60 -1.51
N TYR A 39 -10.82 4.79 -1.25
CA TYR A 39 -12.20 5.21 -1.14
C TYR A 39 -12.62 5.27 0.34
N GLU A 40 -13.55 6.15 0.67
CA GLU A 40 -14.23 6.20 1.96
C GLU A 40 -15.72 5.90 1.75
N LEU A 41 -16.28 5.06 2.61
CA LEU A 41 -17.71 4.75 2.60
C LEU A 41 -18.48 5.88 3.27
N ASN A 42 -19.36 6.54 2.53
CA ASN A 42 -20.45 7.28 3.13
C ASN A 42 -21.54 6.29 3.56
N ILE A 43 -21.68 6.09 4.87
CA ILE A 43 -22.63 5.14 5.45
C ILE A 43 -24.09 5.54 5.17
N ARG A 44 -24.39 6.84 5.10
CA ARG A 44 -25.76 7.33 4.83
C ARG A 44 -26.18 7.00 3.40
N ASP A 45 -25.26 7.17 2.46
CA ASP A 45 -25.50 6.94 1.03
C ASP A 45 -25.24 5.49 0.61
N GLN A 46 -24.61 4.69 1.49
CA GLN A 46 -24.12 3.34 1.24
C GLN A 46 -23.25 3.26 -0.02
N ARG A 47 -22.37 4.25 -0.20
CA ARG A 47 -21.53 4.39 -1.39
C ARG A 47 -20.11 4.79 -1.03
N PHE A 48 -19.16 4.19 -1.74
CA PHE A 48 -17.76 4.57 -1.69
C PHE A 48 -17.52 5.79 -2.57
N TYR A 49 -16.89 6.82 -2.00
CA TYR A 49 -16.43 8.01 -2.70
C TYR A 49 -14.90 8.07 -2.65
N GLU A 50 -14.28 8.61 -3.68
CA GLU A 50 -12.82 8.73 -3.73
C GLU A 50 -12.34 9.64 -2.59
N TYR A 51 -11.55 9.07 -1.69
CA TYR A 51 -10.96 9.78 -0.55
C TYR A 51 -9.60 10.38 -0.91
N GLN A 52 -8.75 9.59 -1.58
CA GLN A 52 -7.39 9.98 -1.95
C GLN A 52 -6.85 9.13 -3.10
N ARG A 53 -5.93 9.70 -3.88
CA ARG A 53 -5.05 8.94 -4.78
C ARG A 53 -3.62 8.96 -4.27
N ILE A 54 -2.94 7.83 -4.41
CA ILE A 54 -1.51 7.70 -4.14
C ILE A 54 -0.80 7.17 -5.38
N GLN A 55 0.31 7.81 -5.75
CA GLN A 55 1.12 7.33 -6.87
C GLN A 55 1.87 6.07 -6.49
N THR A 56 1.71 5.03 -7.31
CA THR A 56 2.28 3.70 -7.15
C THR A 56 2.96 3.22 -8.44
N HIS A 57 3.77 2.16 -8.33
CA HIS A 57 4.57 1.64 -9.44
C HIS A 57 4.44 0.12 -9.56
N GLY A 58 3.51 -0.33 -10.41
CA GLY A 58 3.24 -1.75 -10.61
C GLY A 58 2.76 -2.40 -9.31
N VAL A 59 1.92 -1.72 -8.53
CA VAL A 59 1.53 -2.23 -7.22
C VAL A 59 0.75 -3.53 -7.37
N ASN A 60 1.06 -4.51 -6.54
CA ASN A 60 0.35 -5.79 -6.51
C ASN A 60 -0.57 -5.92 -5.30
N ASP A 61 -0.23 -5.24 -4.21
CA ASP A 61 -0.87 -5.37 -2.92
C ASP A 61 -0.78 -4.03 -2.17
N ILE A 62 -1.83 -3.71 -1.40
CA ILE A 62 -1.82 -2.63 -0.42
C ILE A 62 -2.25 -3.22 0.91
N GLU A 63 -1.33 -3.33 1.85
CA GLU A 63 -1.61 -3.87 3.18
C GLU A 63 -1.88 -2.73 4.17
N TYR A 64 -2.94 -2.85 4.96
CA TYR A 64 -3.22 -1.93 6.08
C TYR A 64 -2.72 -2.50 7.40
N PHE A 65 -2.18 -1.64 8.26
CA PHE A 65 -1.86 -2.03 9.64
C PHE A 65 -1.91 -0.85 10.61
N SER A 66 -2.00 -1.18 11.90
CA SER A 66 -1.94 -0.19 12.97
C SER A 66 -0.99 -0.60 14.09
N ILE A 67 -0.40 0.41 14.73
CA ILE A 67 0.43 0.25 15.92
C ILE A 67 -0.03 1.28 16.94
N GLY A 68 -0.68 0.82 18.02
CA GLY A 68 -1.41 1.69 18.93
C GLY A 68 -2.48 2.50 18.18
N ASN A 69 -2.46 3.82 18.33
CA ASN A 69 -3.39 4.75 17.65
C ASN A 69 -2.85 5.28 16.31
N GLN A 70 -1.76 4.71 15.80
CA GLN A 70 -1.19 5.09 14.51
C GLN A 70 -1.62 4.09 13.44
N HIS A 71 -2.02 4.62 12.29
CA HIS A 71 -2.58 3.85 11.19
C HIS A 71 -1.73 4.04 9.95
N PHE A 72 -1.48 2.95 9.23
CA PHE A 72 -0.57 2.91 8.10
C PHE A 72 -1.14 2.06 6.97
N ILE A 73 -0.69 2.36 5.76
CA ILE A 73 -0.80 1.44 4.62
C ILE A 73 0.58 1.30 3.98
N ILE A 74 0.88 0.15 3.39
CA ILE A 74 2.08 -0.07 2.59
C ILE A 74 1.72 -0.54 1.19
N ALA A 75 2.29 0.09 0.16
CA ALA A 75 2.08 -0.30 -1.23
C ALA A 75 3.21 -1.18 -1.76
N ALA A 76 2.90 -2.43 -2.12
CA ALA A 76 3.81 -3.43 -2.67
C ALA A 76 4.17 -3.13 -4.13
N ASN A 77 5.10 -2.20 -4.35
CA ASN A 77 5.52 -1.84 -5.70
C ASN A 77 6.36 -2.97 -6.34
N THR A 78 6.03 -3.33 -7.58
CA THR A 78 6.83 -4.30 -8.35
C THR A 78 7.78 -3.63 -9.34
N LYS A 79 7.66 -2.31 -9.58
CA LYS A 79 8.42 -1.54 -10.58
C LYS A 79 9.08 -0.30 -9.95
N PRO A 80 10.23 0.15 -10.48
CA PRO A 80 10.87 1.36 -9.98
C PRO A 80 10.14 2.61 -10.49
N PRO A 81 10.23 3.75 -9.79
CA PRO A 81 9.84 5.03 -10.35
C PRO A 81 10.68 5.39 -11.58
N VAL A 82 10.15 6.28 -12.43
CA VAL A 82 10.87 6.74 -13.63
C VAL A 82 12.20 7.38 -13.23
N GLY A 83 13.28 6.94 -13.88
CA GLY A 83 14.63 7.42 -13.59
C GLY A 83 15.37 6.69 -12.46
N SER A 84 14.71 5.75 -11.77
CA SER A 84 15.35 4.88 -10.77
C SER A 84 15.55 3.46 -11.30
N ARG A 85 16.55 2.76 -10.75
CA ARG A 85 16.73 1.32 -10.92
C ARG A 85 16.25 0.52 -9.70
N GLU A 86 15.97 1.20 -8.60
CA GLU A 86 15.57 0.58 -7.34
C GLU A 86 14.05 0.52 -7.22
N VAL A 87 13.55 -0.64 -6.83
CA VAL A 87 12.13 -0.84 -6.50
C VAL A 87 11.95 -0.71 -5.00
N THR A 88 11.26 0.35 -4.59
CA THR A 88 10.91 0.62 -3.19
C THR A 88 9.41 0.50 -2.98
N SER A 89 9.02 -0.17 -1.90
CA SER A 89 7.63 -0.18 -1.41
C SER A 89 7.47 0.95 -0.40
N VAL A 90 6.33 1.65 -0.44
CA VAL A 90 6.16 2.92 0.28
C VAL A 90 5.15 2.74 1.40
N ILE A 91 5.52 3.15 2.61
CA ILE A 91 4.64 3.22 3.78
C ILE A 91 4.06 4.62 3.84
N TYR A 92 2.74 4.70 3.97
CA TYR A 92 2.00 5.92 4.22
C TYR A 92 1.39 5.88 5.61
N ARG A 93 1.47 6.98 6.34
CA ARG A 93 0.85 7.15 7.65
C ARG A 93 -0.41 8.00 7.52
N TRP A 94 -1.48 7.60 8.17
CA TRP A 94 -2.69 8.40 8.27
C TRP A 94 -2.50 9.56 9.27
N MET A 95 -2.78 10.77 8.82
CA MET A 95 -2.55 12.03 9.53
C MET A 95 -3.83 12.82 9.76
N GLY A 96 -5.00 12.17 9.75
CA GLY A 96 -6.29 12.82 9.92
C GLY A 96 -6.65 13.70 8.73
N LEU A 97 -6.67 15.02 8.92
CA LEU A 97 -7.01 15.99 7.87
C LEU A 97 -6.06 15.94 6.67
N GLU A 98 -4.79 15.64 6.91
CA GLU A 98 -3.76 15.50 5.87
C GLU A 98 -3.84 14.13 5.14
N LYS A 99 -4.78 13.27 5.53
CA LYS A 99 -5.00 11.93 4.95
C LYS A 99 -3.74 11.05 5.04
N PHE A 100 -3.51 10.16 4.07
CA PHE A 100 -2.31 9.31 4.06
C PHE A 100 -1.12 10.06 3.45
N VAL A 101 -0.06 10.22 4.24
CA VAL A 101 1.19 10.90 3.84
C VAL A 101 2.33 9.89 3.83
N ARG A 102 3.22 9.95 2.83
CA ARG A 102 4.41 9.10 2.78
C ARG A 102 5.24 9.27 4.06
N ALA A 103 5.56 8.18 4.72
CA ALA A 103 6.27 8.16 5.99
C ALA A 103 7.62 7.42 5.91
N HIS A 104 7.69 6.35 5.11
CA HIS A 104 8.90 5.56 4.97
C HIS A 104 8.92 4.76 3.66
N GLU A 105 10.07 4.20 3.29
CA GLU A 105 10.23 3.34 2.12
C GLU A 105 11.10 2.11 2.43
N LEU A 106 10.73 0.96 1.87
CA LEU A 106 11.45 -0.30 2.04
C LEU A 106 11.99 -0.80 0.69
N SER A 107 13.30 -1.00 0.60
CA SER A 107 13.96 -1.60 -0.57
C SER A 107 13.84 -3.13 -0.54
N VAL A 108 12.62 -3.64 -0.76
CA VAL A 108 12.35 -5.09 -0.83
C VAL A 108 12.74 -5.67 -2.20
N GLY A 109 12.68 -4.85 -3.25
CA GLY A 109 12.72 -5.31 -4.64
C GLY A 109 11.30 -5.40 -5.22
N SER A 110 11.10 -6.25 -6.23
CA SER A 110 9.78 -6.45 -6.84
C SER A 110 8.87 -7.18 -5.84
N CYS A 111 8.16 -6.43 -5.00
CA CYS A 111 7.35 -6.98 -3.92
C CYS A 111 5.95 -7.30 -4.44
N THR A 112 5.44 -8.50 -4.15
CA THR A 112 4.10 -8.89 -4.57
C THR A 112 3.08 -8.91 -3.46
N ASP A 113 3.53 -8.90 -2.21
CA ASP A 113 2.68 -9.07 -1.05
C ASP A 113 3.39 -8.53 0.20
N PHE A 114 2.64 -7.87 1.08
CA PHE A 114 3.02 -7.59 2.45
C PHE A 114 1.96 -8.12 3.41
N ASP A 115 2.41 -8.73 4.50
CA ASP A 115 1.55 -9.02 5.64
C ASP A 115 2.09 -8.29 6.87
N TYR A 116 1.20 -7.63 7.61
CA TYR A 116 1.51 -7.21 8.96
C TYR A 116 1.32 -8.36 9.96
N VAL A 117 2.33 -8.57 10.80
CA VAL A 117 2.32 -9.62 11.82
C VAL A 117 2.67 -9.03 13.17
N GLN A 118 1.82 -9.27 14.16
CA GLN A 118 2.09 -8.94 15.55
C GLN A 118 2.34 -10.21 16.36
N ILE A 119 3.44 -10.23 17.12
CA ILE A 119 3.78 -11.30 18.05
C ILE A 119 4.06 -10.67 19.41
N ASN A 120 3.17 -10.89 20.38
CA ASN A 120 3.17 -10.17 21.66
C ASN A 120 3.15 -8.64 21.42
N ASP A 121 4.11 -7.91 21.99
CA ASP A 121 4.27 -6.47 21.81
C ASP A 121 5.23 -6.11 20.65
N GLU A 122 5.65 -7.09 19.86
CA GLU A 122 6.53 -6.87 18.71
C GLU A 122 5.75 -6.85 17.39
N HIS A 123 6.17 -5.95 16.50
CA HIS A 123 5.49 -5.65 15.25
C HIS A 123 6.41 -5.97 14.07
N PHE A 124 5.88 -6.62 13.04
CA PHE A 124 6.64 -7.06 11.88
C PHE A 124 5.90 -6.82 10.57
N LEU A 125 6.67 -6.69 9.49
CA LEU A 125 6.18 -6.79 8.11
C LEU A 125 6.88 -7.97 7.44
N ALA A 126 6.09 -8.93 6.96
CA ALA A 126 6.55 -9.98 6.05
C ALA A 126 6.38 -9.46 4.61
N ALA A 127 7.38 -9.70 3.75
CA ALA A 127 7.39 -9.18 2.39
C ALA A 127 7.78 -10.27 1.39
N ALA A 128 6.90 -10.55 0.43
CA ALA A 128 7.14 -11.53 -0.61
C ALA A 128 7.83 -10.89 -1.83
N ASN A 129 9.03 -11.37 -2.19
CA ASN A 129 9.74 -10.95 -3.39
C ASN A 129 9.98 -12.16 -4.31
N PRO A 130 9.06 -12.46 -5.25
CA PRO A 130 9.17 -13.63 -6.13
C PRO A 130 10.25 -13.50 -7.21
N ARG A 131 10.79 -12.30 -7.44
CA ARG A 131 11.94 -12.11 -8.36
C ARG A 131 13.29 -12.13 -7.64
N GLY A 132 13.29 -12.05 -6.32
CA GLY A 132 14.47 -12.20 -5.48
C GLY A 132 14.70 -13.65 -5.09
N THR A 133 15.85 -13.94 -4.51
CA THR A 133 16.13 -15.26 -3.91
C THR A 133 15.56 -15.41 -2.50
N ARG A 134 15.01 -14.33 -1.91
CA ARG A 134 14.54 -14.28 -0.51
C ARG A 134 13.36 -13.32 -0.34
N SER A 135 12.32 -13.79 0.35
CA SER A 135 11.37 -12.94 1.07
C SER A 135 12.06 -12.27 2.25
N LYS A 136 11.50 -11.17 2.76
CA LYS A 136 12.08 -10.40 3.87
C LYS A 136 11.09 -10.29 5.03
N PHE A 137 11.62 -10.29 6.24
CA PHE A 137 10.87 -9.97 7.45
C PHE A 137 11.52 -8.74 8.10
N TYR A 138 10.73 -7.73 8.38
CA TYR A 138 11.17 -6.48 8.98
C TYR A 138 10.57 -6.37 10.37
N LYS A 139 11.39 -6.13 11.40
CA LYS A 139 10.89 -5.69 12.70
C LYS A 139 10.64 -4.18 12.64
N ILE A 140 9.45 -3.74 13.04
CA ILE A 140 9.10 -2.34 13.17
C ILE A 140 9.57 -1.87 14.54
N VAL A 141 10.42 -0.84 14.57
CA VAL A 141 10.91 -0.24 15.81
C VAL A 141 10.10 1.02 16.08
N THR A 142 9.39 1.03 17.20
CA THR A 142 8.67 2.18 17.73
C THR A 142 9.48 2.81 18.87
N TYR A 143 9.50 4.14 18.95
CA TYR A 143 10.18 4.92 19.98
C TYR A 143 9.19 5.85 20.69
#